data_AF-A0A7S2FF23-F1
#
_entry.id   AF-A0A7S2FF23-F1
#
_cell.length_a   1.000
_cell.length_b   1.000
_cell.length_c   1.000
_cell.angle_alpha   90.00
_cell.angle_beta   90.00
_cell.angle_gamma   90.00
#
_symmetry.space_group_name_H-M   'P 1'
#
loop_
_entity.id
_entity.type
_entity.pdbx_description
1 polymer ?
#
loop_
_entity_poly.entity_id
_entity_poly.type
_entity_poly.pdbx_seq_one_letter_code
_entity_poly.pdbx_strand_id
1 'polypeptide(L)'
;TGGRWQAALSLVDDMARYEMDGVAGDQLMAMGYTRAMALCASVGQWGEVDALLRRMKEKRLSLTREVMVFALRSAARRNDANDALLILGKMKRASVEHRQTMYQAHAKAQSQAEMEAEAAAEAAAE
;
A
#
# COMPACT_ATOMS: atom_id res chain seq x y z
N THR A 1 -11.39 -7.21 24.67
CA THR A 1 -11.33 -6.93 23.21
C THR A 1 -10.37 -7.84 22.44
N GLY A 2 -9.99 -9.01 22.97
CA GLY A 2 -8.89 -9.83 22.43
C GLY A 2 -9.21 -10.82 21.30
N GLY A 3 -10.44 -10.87 20.77
CA GLY A 3 -10.87 -11.85 19.74
C GLY A 3 -10.87 -11.33 18.29
N ARG A 4 -10.65 -10.02 18.08
CA ARG A 4 -10.80 -9.39 16.75
C ARG A 4 -9.68 -9.72 15.77
N TRP A 5 -8.49 -10.06 16.27
CA TRP A 5 -7.36 -10.39 15.40
C TRP A 5 -7.47 -11.82 14.86
N GLN A 6 -7.96 -12.78 15.65
CA GLN A 6 -8.25 -14.15 15.21
C GLN A 6 -9.35 -14.16 14.13
N ALA A 7 -10.41 -13.39 14.32
CA ALA A 7 -11.45 -13.23 13.30
C ALA A 7 -10.91 -12.65 12.00
N ALA A 8 -9.98 -11.69 12.07
CA ALA A 8 -9.34 -11.12 10.89
C ALA A 8 -8.40 -12.10 10.18
N LEU A 9 -7.69 -12.96 10.92
CA LEU A 9 -6.90 -14.05 10.33
C LEU A 9 -7.79 -15.05 9.61
N SER A 10 -8.87 -15.49 10.26
CA SER A 10 -9.86 -16.40 9.66
C SER A 10 -10.43 -15.83 8.37
N LEU A 11 -10.78 -14.55 8.36
CA LEU A 11 -11.30 -13.89 7.15
C LEU A 11 -10.28 -13.87 6.01
N VAL A 12 -9.01 -13.59 6.30
CA VAL A 12 -7.95 -13.62 5.28
C VAL A 12 -7.73 -15.04 4.75
N ASP A 13 -7.87 -16.06 5.59
CA ASP A 13 -7.79 -17.46 5.18
C ASP A 13 -8.97 -17.85 4.29
N ASP A 14 -10.19 -17.43 4.65
CA ASP A 14 -11.37 -17.65 3.82
C ASP A 14 -11.23 -16.95 2.47
N MET A 15 -10.84 -15.66 2.46
CA MET A 15 -10.58 -14.92 1.22
C MET A 15 -9.51 -15.61 0.36
N ALA A 16 -8.45 -16.14 0.97
CA ALA A 16 -7.39 -16.83 0.25
C ALA A 16 -7.86 -18.17 -0.37
N ARG A 17 -8.90 -18.82 0.18
CA ARG A 17 -9.48 -20.05 -0.37
C ARG A 17 -10.36 -19.79 -1.58
N TYR A 18 -11.01 -18.63 -1.66
CA TYR A 18 -11.90 -18.28 -2.77
C TYR A 18 -11.16 -17.79 -4.02
N GLU A 19 -9.82 -17.79 -4.04
CA GLU A 19 -8.93 -17.36 -5.13
C GLU A 19 -9.61 -16.47 -6.17
N MET A 20 -9.63 -15.17 -5.89
CA MET A 20 -10.17 -14.19 -6.85
C MET A 20 -9.10 -13.86 -7.88
N ASP A 21 -9.31 -14.32 -9.12
CA ASP A 21 -8.38 -14.08 -10.21
C ASP A 21 -8.35 -12.60 -10.66
N GLY A 22 -7.15 -12.15 -11.02
CA GLY A 22 -6.90 -10.85 -11.64
C GLY A 22 -6.62 -9.70 -10.66
N VAL A 23 -6.37 -8.52 -11.25
CA VAL A 23 -5.88 -7.33 -10.52
C VAL A 23 -6.82 -6.90 -9.39
N ALA A 24 -8.13 -7.00 -9.59
CA ALA A 24 -9.12 -6.66 -8.56
C ALA A 24 -9.06 -7.62 -7.36
N GLY A 25 -8.85 -8.91 -7.62
CA GLY A 25 -8.66 -9.92 -6.58
C GLY A 25 -7.39 -9.70 -5.77
N ASP A 26 -6.27 -9.42 -6.44
CA ASP A 26 -5.00 -9.11 -5.78
C ASP A 26 -5.08 -7.88 -4.87
N GLN A 27 -5.78 -6.83 -5.32
CA GLN A 27 -6.01 -5.62 -4.53
C GLN A 27 -6.87 -5.90 -3.30
N LEU A 28 -7.97 -6.64 -3.46
CA LEU A 28 -8.84 -7.03 -2.36
C LEU A 28 -8.10 -7.90 -1.34
N MET A 29 -7.33 -8.88 -1.81
CA MET A 29 -6.47 -9.71 -0.97
C MET A 29 -5.46 -8.85 -0.21
N ALA A 30 -4.75 -7.95 -0.89
CA ALA A 30 -3.79 -7.05 -0.25
C ALA A 30 -4.43 -6.16 0.85
N MET A 31 -5.65 -5.66 0.63
CA MET A 31 -6.41 -4.94 1.65
C MET A 31 -6.75 -5.83 2.85
N GLY A 32 -7.21 -7.05 2.61
CA GLY A 32 -7.51 -8.03 3.67
C GLY A 32 -6.30 -8.30 4.57
N TYR A 33 -5.15 -8.62 3.96
CA TYR A 33 -3.89 -8.80 4.68
C TYR A 33 -3.49 -7.55 5.46
N THR A 34 -3.57 -6.36 4.85
CA THR A 34 -3.24 -5.08 5.51
C THR A 34 -4.06 -4.90 6.78
N ARG A 35 -5.37 -5.19 6.74
CA ARG A 35 -6.27 -5.02 7.87
C ARG A 35 -6.00 -6.04 8.99
N ALA A 36 -5.78 -7.31 8.63
CA ALA A 36 -5.43 -8.35 9.59
C ALA A 36 -4.09 -8.04 10.29
N MET A 37 -3.09 -7.59 9.53
CA MET A 37 -1.80 -7.15 10.08
C MET A 37 -1.95 -5.98 11.04
N ALA A 38 -2.75 -4.97 10.69
CA ALA A 38 -2.99 -3.81 11.56
C ALA A 38 -3.61 -4.22 12.91
N LEU A 39 -4.57 -5.15 12.88
CA LEU A 39 -5.19 -5.69 14.10
C LEU A 39 -4.18 -6.50 14.92
N CYS A 40 -3.44 -7.42 14.30
CA CYS A 40 -2.39 -8.19 14.98
C CYS A 40 -1.33 -7.28 15.60
N ALA A 41 -0.86 -6.28 14.86
CA ALA A 41 0.11 -5.29 15.35
C ALA A 41 -0.44 -4.49 16.54
N SER A 42 -1.72 -4.12 16.53
CA SER A 42 -2.35 -3.33 17.61
C SER A 42 -2.41 -4.07 18.95
N VAL A 43 -2.42 -5.41 18.92
CA VAL A 43 -2.42 -6.26 20.12
C VAL A 43 -1.06 -6.92 20.39
N GLY A 44 -0.02 -6.53 19.66
CA GLY A 44 1.34 -7.04 19.85
C GLY A 44 1.61 -8.44 19.30
N GLN A 45 0.71 -8.99 18.47
CA GLN A 45 0.87 -10.30 17.83
C GLN A 45 1.80 -10.21 16.62
N TRP A 46 3.07 -9.90 16.86
CA TRP A 46 4.06 -9.66 15.80
C TRP A 46 4.47 -10.92 15.04
N GLY A 47 4.35 -12.11 15.65
CA GLY A 47 4.53 -13.38 14.95
C GLY A 47 3.53 -13.57 13.81
N GLU A 48 2.26 -13.24 14.07
CA GLU A 48 1.20 -13.27 13.06
C GLU A 48 1.42 -12.21 11.97
N VAL A 49 1.86 -11.01 12.34
CA VAL A 49 2.23 -9.96 11.36
C VAL A 49 3.33 -10.47 10.43
N ASP A 50 4.34 -11.15 10.96
CA ASP A 50 5.44 -11.70 10.16
C ASP A 50 4.98 -12.85 9.24
N ALA A 51 4.11 -13.73 9.74
CA ALA A 51 3.51 -14.81 8.94
C ALA A 51 2.66 -14.26 7.78
N LEU A 52 1.82 -13.24 8.04
CA LEU A 52 1.04 -12.56 7.02
C LEU A 52 1.92 -11.86 5.98
N LEU A 53 3.02 -11.22 6.40
CA LEU A 53 3.99 -10.61 5.50
C LEU A 53 4.65 -11.62 4.56
N ARG A 54 5.03 -12.79 5.07
CA ARG A 54 5.60 -13.88 4.26
C ARG A 54 4.60 -14.37 3.23
N ARG A 55 3.34 -14.61 3.64
CA ARG A 55 2.25 -14.99 2.74
C ARG A 55 1.98 -13.96 1.64
N MET A 56 1.99 -12.67 1.96
CA MET A 56 1.87 -11.62 0.94
C MET A 56 3.04 -11.64 -0.05
N LYS A 57 4.27 -11.84 0.42
CA LYS A 57 5.47 -11.94 -0.43
C LYS A 57 5.40 -13.16 -1.35
N GLU A 58 4.99 -14.32 -0.83
CA GLU A 58 4.84 -15.58 -1.58
C GLU A 58 3.78 -15.46 -2.68
N LYS A 59 2.63 -14.86 -2.37
CA LYS A 59 1.56 -14.57 -3.34
C LYS A 59 1.85 -13.38 -4.25
N ARG A 60 3.05 -12.76 -4.14
CA ARG A 60 3.48 -11.59 -4.91
C ARG A 60 2.49 -10.41 -4.86
N LEU A 61 1.75 -10.30 -3.75
CA LEU A 61 0.79 -9.22 -3.54
C LEU A 61 1.53 -7.89 -3.37
N SER A 62 0.91 -6.81 -3.83
CA SER A 62 1.45 -5.47 -3.67
C SER A 62 1.58 -5.11 -2.18
N LEU A 63 2.78 -4.70 -1.78
CA LEU A 63 3.00 -4.16 -0.44
C LEU A 63 2.55 -2.70 -0.44
N THR A 64 1.44 -2.41 0.23
CA THR A 64 1.00 -1.03 0.44
C THR A 64 1.95 -0.31 1.40
N ARG A 65 1.87 1.03 1.45
CA ARG A 65 2.68 1.85 2.39
C ARG A 65 2.52 1.36 3.83
N GLU A 66 1.30 1.03 4.24
CA GLU A 66 1.00 0.55 5.60
C GLU A 66 1.66 -0.81 5.87
N VAL A 67 1.57 -1.74 4.92
CA VAL A 67 2.26 -3.04 5.01
C VAL A 67 3.77 -2.87 5.11
N MET A 68 4.37 -1.94 4.34
CA MET A 68 5.81 -1.66 4.43
C MET A 68 6.23 -1.14 5.82
N VAL A 69 5.39 -0.34 6.50
CA VAL A 69 5.65 0.11 7.88
C VAL A 69 5.62 -1.06 8.86
N PHE A 70 4.63 -1.96 8.75
CA PHE A 70 4.58 -3.16 9.58
C PHE A 70 5.76 -4.10 9.31
N ALA A 71 6.18 -4.23 8.05
CA ALA A 71 7.34 -5.01 7.65
C ALA A 71 8.64 -4.48 8.27
N LEU A 72 8.85 -3.16 8.25
CA LEU A 72 10.02 -2.54 8.85
C LEU A 72 10.07 -2.76 10.37
N ARG A 73 8.91 -2.66 11.04
CA ARG A 73 8.81 -2.95 12.48
C ARG A 73 9.08 -4.42 12.78
N SER A 74 8.58 -5.36 11.97
CA SER A 74 8.87 -6.78 12.11
C SER A 74 10.37 -7.05 11.94
N ALA A 75 10.98 -6.52 10.87
CA ALA A 75 12.42 -6.66 10.60
C ALA A 75 13.29 -6.10 11.74
N ALA A 76 12.94 -4.93 12.28
CA ALA A 76 13.63 -4.36 13.43
C ALA A 76 13.55 -5.28 14.67
N ARG A 77 12.38 -5.89 14.94
CA ARG A 77 12.22 -6.84 16.06
C ARG A 77 12.99 -8.15 15.86
N ARG A 78 13.19 -8.58 14.61
CA ARG A 78 14.02 -9.74 14.25
C ARG A 78 15.52 -9.43 14.20
N ASN A 79 15.91 -8.17 14.42
CA ASN A 79 17.26 -7.65 14.19
C ASN A 79 17.79 -7.98 12.77
N ASP A 80 16.89 -7.94 11.78
CA ASP A 80 17.18 -8.29 10.39
C ASP A 80 17.40 -7.03 9.55
N ALA A 81 18.66 -6.57 9.54
CA ALA A 81 19.06 -5.36 8.82
C ALA A 81 18.86 -5.48 7.30
N ASN A 82 19.01 -6.69 6.75
CA ASN A 82 18.89 -6.91 5.30
C ASN A 82 17.43 -6.74 4.85
N ASP A 83 16.47 -7.35 5.55
CA ASP A 83 15.05 -7.19 5.22
C ASP A 83 14.62 -5.72 5.43
N ALA A 84 15.09 -5.07 6.49
CA ALA A 84 14.83 -3.65 6.74
C ALA A 84 15.34 -2.73 5.60
N LEU A 85 16.59 -2.93 5.13
CA LEU A 85 17.16 -2.17 4.02
C LEU A 85 16.40 -2.40 2.71
N LEU A 86 16.01 -3.65 2.43
CA LEU A 86 15.22 -3.99 1.26
C LEU A 86 13.86 -3.26 1.27
N ILE A 87 13.19 -3.23 2.42
CA ILE A 87 11.91 -2.53 2.59
C ILE A 87 12.08 -1.03 2.43
N LEU A 88 13.11 -0.42 3.04
CA LEU A 88 13.40 1.00 2.90
C LEU A 88 13.69 1.40 1.44
N GLY A 89 14.41 0.55 0.71
CA GLY A 89 14.64 0.75 -0.72
C GLY A 89 13.35 0.73 -1.55
N LYS A 90 12.40 -0.14 -1.22
CA LYS A 90 11.06 -0.15 -1.85
C LYS A 90 10.26 1.10 -1.51
N MET A 91 10.24 1.53 -0.25
CA MET A 91 9.56 2.76 0.17
C MET A 91 10.14 4.00 -0.51
N LYS A 92 11.47 4.08 -0.65
CA LYS A 92 12.14 5.18 -1.34
C LYS A 92 11.71 5.28 -2.81
N ARG A 93 11.70 4.16 -3.53
CA ARG A 93 11.24 4.11 -4.94
C ARG A 93 9.79 4.56 -5.08
N ALA A 94 8.89 3.99 -4.28
CA ALA A 94 7.48 4.36 -4.28
C ALA A 94 7.27 5.85 -3.97
N SER A 95 8.09 6.43 -3.06
CA SER A 95 8.03 7.86 -2.76
C SER A 95 8.53 8.74 -3.91
N VAL A 96 9.52 8.29 -4.68
CA VAL A 96 10.04 9.03 -5.84
C VAL A 96 9.01 9.00 -6.98
N GLU A 97 8.45 7.83 -7.27
CA GLU A 97 7.40 7.65 -8.29
C GLU A 97 6.16 8.51 -7.98
N HIS A 98 5.69 8.50 -6.72
CA HIS A 98 4.56 9.34 -6.32
C HIS A 98 4.85 10.84 -6.44
N ARG A 99 6.09 11.26 -6.13
CA ARG A 99 6.48 12.66 -6.30
C ARG A 99 6.49 13.05 -7.79
N GLN A 100 7.03 12.19 -8.65
CA GLN A 100 7.08 12.43 -10.09
C GLN A 100 5.68 12.57 -10.70
N THR A 101 4.75 11.68 -10.32
CA THR A 101 3.36 11.75 -10.79
C THR A 101 2.65 13.03 -10.33
N MET A 102 2.86 13.46 -9.08
CA MET A 102 2.34 14.75 -8.60
C MET A 102 2.89 15.94 -9.39
N TYR A 103 4.19 16.00 -9.65
CA TYR A 103 4.79 17.08 -10.46
C TYR A 103 4.19 17.13 -11.87
N GLN A 104 4.02 15.98 -12.52
CA GLN A 104 3.42 15.89 -13.84
C GLN A 104 1.96 16.36 -13.85
N ALA A 105 1.18 15.99 -12.82
CA ALA A 105 -0.20 16.43 -12.68
C ALA A 105 -0.31 17.95 -12.49
N HIS A 106 0.56 18.54 -11.66
CA HIS A 106 0.61 19.99 -11.46
C HIS A 106 0.98 20.73 -12.76
N ALA A 107 2.00 20.28 -13.47
CA ALA A 107 2.41 20.89 -14.74
C ALA A 107 1.27 20.86 -15.77
N LYS A 108 0.55 19.73 -15.86
CA LYS A 108 -0.60 19.58 -16.76
C LYS A 108 -1.76 20.52 -16.39
N ALA A 109 -2.07 20.63 -15.10
CA ALA A 109 -3.14 21.51 -14.62
C ALA A 109 -2.83 22.98 -14.93
N GLN A 110 -1.56 23.39 -14.78
CA GLN A 110 -1.13 24.75 -15.12
C GLN A 110 -1.25 25.03 -16.62
N SER A 111 -0.78 24.13 -17.49
CA SER A 111 -0.91 24.32 -18.94
C SER A 111 -2.37 24.37 -19.41
N GLN A 112 -3.28 23.64 -18.74
CA GLN A 112 -4.71 23.68 -19.05
C GLN A 112 -5.34 25.01 -18.63
N ALA A 113 -5.01 25.51 -17.43
CA ALA A 113 -5.50 26.79 -16.95
C ALA A 113 -5.03 27.97 -17.81
N GLU A 114 -3.79 27.92 -18.32
CA GLU A 114 -3.24 28.93 -19.24
C GLU A 114 -4.01 28.94 -20.58
N MET A 115 -4.28 27.77 -21.16
CA MET A 115 -5.09 27.68 -22.41
C MET A 115 -6.54 28.15 -22.20
N GLU A 116 -7.17 27.82 -21.07
CA GLU A 116 -8.53 28.27 -20.75
C GLU A 116 -8.61 29.79 -20.53
N ALA A 117 -7.59 30.37 -19.89
CA ALA A 117 -7.51 31.81 -19.67
C ALA A 117 -7.33 32.58 -20.99
N GLU A 118 -6.52 32.06 -21.91
CA GLU A 118 -6.31 32.65 -23.24
C GLU A 118 -7.59 32.57 -24.08
N ALA A 119 -8.25 31.40 -24.12
CA ALA A 119 -9.52 31.23 -24.83
C ALA A 119 -10.64 32.13 -24.26
N ALA A 120 -10.69 32.32 -22.94
CA ALA A 120 -11.64 33.23 -22.31
C ALA A 120 -11.36 34.71 -22.62
N ALA A 121 -10.08 35.09 -22.74
CA ALA A 121 -9.69 36.44 -23.11
C ALA A 121 -10.05 36.76 -24.58
N GLU A 122 -9.85 35.82 -25.49
CA GLU A 122 -10.26 35.95 -26.90
C GLU A 122 -11.78 36.04 -27.04
N ALA A 123 -12.54 35.18 -26.36
CA ALA A 123 -14.01 35.20 -26.39
C ALA A 123 -14.63 36.48 -25.80
N ALA A 124 -13.93 37.18 -24.91
CA ALA A 124 -14.37 38.46 -24.35
C ALA A 124 -14.02 39.67 -25.25
N ALA A 125 -13.20 39.48 -26.28
CA ALA A 125 -12.78 40.50 -27.23
C ALA A 125 -13.62 40.52 -28.52
N GLU A 126 -14.51 39.55 -28.72
CA GLU A 126 -15.51 39.47 -29.81
C GLU A 126 -16.88 40.06 -29.39
#